data_AF-A0A966Z1G1-F1
#
_entry.id   AF-A0A966Z1G1-F1
#
_cell.length_a   1.000
_cell.length_b   1.000
_cell.length_c   1.000
_cell.angle_alpha   90.00
_cell.angle_beta   90.00
_cell.angle_gamma   90.00
#
_symmetry.space_group_name_H-M   'P 1'
#
loop_
_entity.id
_entity.type
_entity.pdbx_description
1 polymer ?
#
loop_
_entity_poly.entity_id
_entity_poly.type
_entity_poly.pdbx_seq_one_letter_code
_entity_poly.pdbx_strand_id
1 'polypeptide(L)'
;MWPSSDRIPPEPKLSKEEGERIQTSHMANIFKMAEDGRLASAGPFDDTPTTISGIFVMKATSPEEAKRIANQDPTVVEHRNTIDVHPWQGPVGIGDEYFRLHKADPKMPEGMGPHPLVLFHPGPNWKPGTTAVAESIIALRSAGKLVAAGPLDAGDPLKALLIFQRIPAADEIGAIEELPAVKAGILKPEHHIFWSSAHVFPW
;
A
#
# COMPACT_ATOMS: atom_id res chain seq x y z
N MET A 1 -1.38 -13.09 -44.31
CA MET A 1 -2.01 -14.06 -43.38
C MET A 1 -1.29 -13.94 -42.05
N TRP A 2 -1.95 -13.34 -41.06
CA TRP A 2 -1.52 -13.37 -39.66
C TRP A 2 -1.93 -14.76 -39.12
N PRO A 3 -1.08 -15.49 -38.38
CA PRO A 3 -1.50 -16.77 -37.82
C PRO A 3 -2.63 -16.53 -36.81
N SER A 4 -3.68 -17.33 -36.95
CA SER A 4 -4.89 -17.33 -36.13
C SER A 4 -4.57 -17.31 -34.64
N SER A 5 -5.40 -16.61 -33.87
CA SER A 5 -5.41 -16.56 -32.41
C SER A 5 -5.80 -17.93 -31.83
N ASP A 6 -4.92 -18.92 -31.93
CA ASP A 6 -5.05 -20.15 -31.19
C ASP A 6 -4.68 -19.87 -29.73
N ARG A 7 -5.73 -19.64 -28.95
CA ARG A 7 -5.89 -19.80 -27.50
C ARG A 7 -4.57 -20.11 -26.77
N ILE A 8 -4.00 -19.08 -26.16
CA ILE A 8 -3.10 -19.26 -25.02
C ILE A 8 -3.89 -20.10 -23.99
N PRO A 9 -3.45 -21.32 -23.64
CA PRO A 9 -4.12 -22.09 -22.61
C PRO A 9 -4.13 -21.27 -21.32
N PRO A 10 -5.22 -21.30 -20.53
CA PRO A 10 -5.21 -20.62 -19.24
C PRO A 10 -4.02 -21.15 -18.44
N GLU A 11 -3.25 -20.25 -17.84
CA GLU A 11 -2.13 -20.64 -17.00
C GLU A 11 -2.61 -21.67 -15.96
N PRO A 12 -1.87 -22.76 -15.74
CA PRO A 12 -2.26 -23.76 -14.77
C PRO A 12 -2.49 -23.08 -13.42
N LYS A 13 -3.71 -23.22 -12.88
CA LYS A 13 -3.97 -22.78 -11.50
C LYS A 13 -3.02 -23.56 -10.58
N LEU A 14 -2.27 -22.84 -9.75
CA LEU A 14 -1.39 -23.43 -8.75
C LEU A 14 -2.15 -24.49 -7.94
N SER A 15 -1.49 -25.61 -7.64
CA SER A 15 -2.07 -26.59 -6.73
C SER A 15 -2.22 -25.97 -5.34
N LYS A 16 -3.14 -26.51 -4.52
CA LYS A 16 -3.32 -26.05 -3.14
C LYS A 16 -2.02 -26.13 -2.34
N GLU A 17 -1.31 -27.25 -2.46
CA GLU A 17 -0.04 -27.50 -1.78
C GLU A 17 1.03 -26.48 -2.19
N GLU A 18 1.11 -26.16 -3.49
CA GLU A 18 2.05 -25.16 -3.99
C GLU A 18 1.70 -23.75 -3.51
N GLY A 19 0.41 -23.41 -3.49
CA GLY A 19 -0.07 -22.15 -2.92
C GLY A 19 0.29 -21.98 -1.44
N GLU A 20 0.12 -23.04 -0.64
CA GLU A 20 0.47 -23.04 0.79
C GLU A 20 1.98 -22.92 1.02
N ARG A 21 2.80 -23.60 0.19
CA ARG A 21 4.27 -23.49 0.21
C ARG A 21 4.74 -22.06 -0.09
N ILE A 22 4.20 -21.45 -1.14
CA ILE A 22 4.52 -20.06 -1.54
C ILE A 22 4.09 -19.09 -0.43
N GLN A 23 2.88 -19.27 0.13
CA GLN A 23 2.38 -18.41 1.19
C GLN A 23 3.24 -18.50 2.46
N THR A 24 3.66 -19.71 2.86
CA THR A 24 4.55 -19.92 4.01
C THR A 24 5.89 -19.21 3.80
N SER A 25 6.45 -19.35 2.60
CA SER A 25 7.72 -18.71 2.23
C SER A 25 7.59 -17.17 2.22
N HIS A 26 6.48 -16.65 1.71
CA HIS A 26 6.16 -15.22 1.71
C HIS A 26 6.11 -14.65 3.13
N MET A 27 5.44 -15.34 4.06
CA MET A 27 5.40 -14.91 5.46
C MET A 27 6.80 -14.92 6.10
N ALA A 28 7.60 -15.96 5.83
CA ALA A 28 8.99 -16.00 6.32
C ALA A 28 9.84 -14.84 5.78
N ASN A 29 9.63 -14.44 4.51
CA ASN A 29 10.29 -13.28 3.93
C ASN A 29 9.87 -11.97 4.62
N ILE A 30 8.58 -11.78 4.90
CA ILE A 30 8.05 -10.62 5.64
C ILE A 30 8.71 -10.50 7.02
N PHE A 31 8.75 -11.58 7.79
CA PHE A 31 9.37 -11.56 9.12
C PHE A 31 10.85 -11.22 9.06
N LYS A 32 11.59 -11.82 8.10
CA LYS A 32 13.00 -11.49 7.90
C LYS A 32 13.21 -10.00 7.56
N MET A 33 12.41 -9.44 6.65
CA MET A 33 12.53 -8.02 6.31
C MET A 33 12.20 -7.09 7.48
N ALA A 34 11.27 -7.50 8.35
CA ALA A 34 10.95 -6.77 9.57
C ALA A 34 12.12 -6.82 10.57
N GLU A 35 12.72 -8.00 10.79
CA GLU A 35 13.91 -8.19 11.64
C GLU A 35 15.11 -7.37 11.13
N ASP A 36 15.31 -7.34 9.81
CA ASP A 36 16.36 -6.55 9.15
C ASP A 36 16.08 -5.02 9.19
N GLY A 37 14.93 -4.59 9.72
CA GLY A 37 14.52 -3.18 9.79
C GLY A 37 14.18 -2.56 8.43
N ARG A 38 14.00 -3.38 7.39
CA ARG A 38 13.69 -2.96 6.02
C ARG A 38 12.20 -2.80 5.78
N LEU A 39 11.36 -3.51 6.51
CA LEU A 39 9.92 -3.45 6.40
C LEU A 39 9.33 -2.67 7.59
N ALA A 40 8.52 -1.64 7.30
CA ALA A 40 7.82 -0.86 8.32
C ALA A 40 6.36 -1.32 8.49
N SER A 41 5.71 -1.78 7.40
CA SER A 41 4.38 -2.36 7.41
C SER A 41 4.24 -3.32 6.24
N ALA A 42 3.49 -4.41 6.42
CA ALA A 42 3.01 -5.24 5.32
C ALA A 42 1.58 -5.67 5.59
N GLY A 43 0.81 -5.86 4.52
CA GLY A 43 -0.45 -6.56 4.62
C GLY A 43 -1.27 -6.55 3.34
N PRO A 44 -2.31 -7.39 3.30
CA PRO A 44 -3.14 -7.57 2.11
C PRO A 44 -4.09 -6.39 1.89
N PHE A 45 -4.53 -6.24 0.65
CA PHE A 45 -5.78 -5.54 0.36
C PHE A 45 -6.94 -6.53 0.36
N ASP A 46 -8.10 -6.09 0.85
CA ASP A 46 -9.31 -6.90 1.00
C ASP A 46 -10.36 -6.58 -0.08
N ASP A 47 -9.90 -6.08 -1.22
CA ASP A 47 -10.76 -5.67 -2.31
C ASP A 47 -11.36 -6.89 -3.02
N THR A 48 -12.61 -6.75 -3.46
CA THR A 48 -13.34 -7.79 -4.20
C THR A 48 -13.86 -7.23 -5.53
N PRO A 49 -13.38 -7.72 -6.70
CA PRO A 49 -12.30 -8.70 -6.87
C PRO A 49 -10.93 -8.11 -6.50
N THR A 50 -10.03 -8.96 -6.00
CA THR A 50 -8.67 -8.55 -5.67
C THR A 50 -7.86 -8.29 -6.94
N THR A 51 -7.43 -7.04 -7.14
CA THR A 51 -6.55 -6.63 -8.26
C THR A 51 -5.12 -6.36 -7.79
N ILE A 52 -4.97 -5.86 -6.56
CA ILE A 52 -3.69 -5.66 -5.88
C ILE A 52 -3.68 -6.55 -4.66
N SER A 53 -2.69 -7.45 -4.55
CA SER A 53 -2.64 -8.45 -3.47
C SER A 53 -2.36 -7.84 -2.09
N GLY A 54 -1.70 -6.69 -2.03
CA GLY A 54 -1.29 -6.02 -0.80
C GLY A 54 -0.16 -5.01 -1.03
N ILE A 55 0.36 -4.46 0.06
CA ILE A 55 1.42 -3.46 0.03
C ILE A 55 2.50 -3.79 1.06
N PHE A 56 3.76 -3.50 0.70
CA PHE A 56 4.88 -3.37 1.63
C PHE A 56 5.25 -1.88 1.75
N VAL A 57 5.24 -1.35 2.98
CA VAL A 57 5.85 -0.06 3.30
C VAL A 57 7.27 -0.34 3.76
N MET A 58 8.25 0.04 2.96
CA MET A 58 9.66 -0.31 3.19
C MET A 58 10.52 0.92 3.49
N LYS A 59 11.56 0.71 4.31
CA LYS A 59 12.68 1.63 4.50
C LYS A 59 13.80 1.19 3.54
N ALA A 60 14.08 1.99 2.52
CA ALA A 60 15.13 1.73 1.53
C ALA A 60 15.89 3.02 1.20
N THR A 61 17.18 2.91 0.83
CA THR A 61 17.99 4.08 0.47
C THR A 61 17.71 4.59 -0.94
N SER A 62 17.09 3.77 -1.80
CA SER A 62 16.65 4.16 -3.14
C SER A 62 15.50 3.28 -3.65
N PRO A 63 14.76 3.72 -4.68
CA PRO A 63 13.72 2.92 -5.33
C PRO A 63 14.26 1.61 -5.93
N GLU A 64 15.50 1.60 -6.42
CA GLU A 64 16.16 0.40 -6.97
C GLU A 64 16.46 -0.63 -5.89
N GLU A 65 16.84 -0.17 -4.68
CA GLU A 65 16.98 -1.06 -3.54
C GLU A 65 15.63 -1.67 -3.14
N ALA A 66 14.59 -0.84 -2.99
CA ALA A 66 13.23 -1.30 -2.71
C ALA A 66 12.78 -2.36 -3.73
N LYS A 67 12.98 -2.08 -5.02
CA LYS A 67 12.67 -3.00 -6.12
C LYS A 67 13.46 -4.30 -6.03
N ARG A 68 14.76 -4.25 -5.71
CA ARG A 68 15.60 -5.44 -5.55
C ARG A 68 15.15 -6.31 -4.38
N ILE A 69 14.74 -5.72 -3.26
CA ILE A 69 14.20 -6.45 -2.11
C ILE A 69 12.86 -7.09 -2.46
N ALA A 70 11.93 -6.31 -3.01
CA ALA A 70 10.58 -6.77 -3.34
C ALA A 70 10.59 -7.90 -4.40
N ASN A 71 11.52 -7.88 -5.35
CA ASN A 71 11.68 -8.97 -6.34
C ASN A 71 12.13 -10.31 -5.74
N GLN A 72 12.64 -10.32 -4.50
CA GLN A 72 13.02 -11.56 -3.82
C GLN A 72 11.83 -12.20 -3.09
N ASP A 73 10.67 -11.54 -3.06
CA ASP A 73 9.49 -12.11 -2.44
C ASP A 73 9.08 -13.42 -3.16
N PRO A 74 8.83 -14.51 -2.43
CA PRO A 74 8.44 -15.78 -3.04
C PRO A 74 7.21 -15.70 -3.94
N THR A 75 6.27 -14.79 -3.67
CA THR A 75 5.12 -14.59 -4.56
C THR A 75 5.51 -13.97 -5.90
N VAL A 76 6.61 -13.22 -5.96
CA VAL A 76 7.12 -12.59 -7.18
C VAL A 76 8.02 -13.55 -7.95
N VAL A 77 8.92 -14.24 -7.26
CA VAL A 77 9.81 -15.25 -7.85
C VAL A 77 9.01 -16.36 -8.54
N GLU A 78 7.89 -16.78 -7.93
CA GLU A 78 7.01 -17.84 -8.44
C GLU A 78 5.91 -17.29 -9.36
N HIS A 79 6.06 -16.05 -9.84
CA HIS A 79 5.16 -15.37 -10.79
C HIS A 79 3.69 -15.27 -10.37
N ARG A 80 3.39 -15.40 -9.08
CA ARG A 80 2.05 -15.19 -8.51
C ARG A 80 1.68 -13.72 -8.43
N ASN A 81 2.66 -12.86 -8.18
CA ASN A 81 2.52 -11.41 -8.08
C ASN A 81 3.54 -10.72 -8.98
N THR A 82 3.20 -9.49 -9.38
CA THR A 82 4.16 -8.51 -9.90
C THR A 82 4.31 -7.39 -8.88
N ILE A 83 5.33 -6.56 -9.03
CA ILE A 83 5.58 -5.43 -8.13
C ILE A 83 5.54 -4.11 -8.90
N ASP A 84 4.96 -3.11 -8.25
CA ASP A 84 5.15 -1.70 -8.58
C ASP A 84 5.76 -0.98 -7.37
N VAL A 85 6.69 -0.06 -7.62
CA VAL A 85 7.48 0.58 -6.56
C VAL A 85 7.32 2.09 -6.66
N HIS A 86 6.68 2.66 -5.65
CA HIS A 86 6.39 4.08 -5.56
C HIS A 86 7.18 4.71 -4.39
N PRO A 87 8.13 5.62 -4.66
CA PRO A 87 8.84 6.32 -3.60
C PRO A 87 7.88 7.29 -2.89
N TRP A 88 7.73 7.11 -1.59
CA TRP A 88 6.71 7.81 -0.80
C TRP A 88 7.30 8.70 0.27
N GLN A 89 6.90 9.96 0.30
CA GLN A 89 7.25 10.92 1.34
C GLN A 89 6.26 10.82 2.51
N GLY A 90 6.23 9.66 3.15
CA GLY A 90 5.39 9.40 4.32
C GLY A 90 5.89 10.07 5.61
N PRO A 91 5.10 10.02 6.70
CA PRO A 91 5.54 10.54 7.99
C PRO A 91 6.75 9.78 8.54
N VAL A 92 7.58 10.50 9.29
CA VAL A 92 8.63 9.90 10.12
C VAL A 92 7.98 9.05 11.21
N GLY A 93 8.59 7.91 11.55
CA GLY A 93 8.18 7.08 12.67
C GLY A 93 7.32 5.87 12.33
N ILE A 94 7.05 5.60 11.04
CA ILE A 94 6.30 4.39 10.65
C ILE A 94 7.06 3.15 11.10
N GLY A 95 6.36 2.29 11.84
CA GLY A 95 6.84 1.05 12.44
C GLY A 95 7.52 1.23 13.79
N ASP A 96 7.93 2.44 14.18
CA ASP A 96 8.82 2.63 15.33
C ASP A 96 8.16 2.20 16.65
N GLU A 97 6.88 2.57 16.87
CA GLU A 97 6.15 2.16 18.07
C GLU A 97 5.81 0.66 18.05
N TYR A 98 5.38 0.13 16.91
CA TYR A 98 5.18 -1.30 16.70
C TYR A 98 6.42 -2.12 17.12
N PHE A 99 7.60 -1.76 16.60
CA PHE A 99 8.85 -2.48 16.90
C PHE A 99 9.29 -2.27 18.35
N ARG A 100 9.10 -1.08 18.93
CA ARG A 100 9.40 -0.83 20.34
C ARG A 100 8.57 -1.75 21.24
N LEU A 101 7.28 -1.89 20.94
CA LEU A 101 6.35 -2.71 21.72
C LEU A 101 6.67 -4.21 21.58
N HIS A 102 6.88 -4.72 20.36
CA HIS A 102 7.19 -6.14 20.14
C HIS A 102 8.58 -6.53 20.66
N LYS A 103 9.52 -5.58 20.71
CA LYS A 103 10.80 -5.79 21.42
C LYS A 103 10.60 -5.89 22.94
N ALA A 104 9.66 -5.15 23.51
CA ALA A 104 9.36 -5.20 24.95
C ALA A 104 8.54 -6.44 25.33
N ASP A 105 7.61 -6.86 24.46
CA ASP A 105 6.82 -8.08 24.60
C ASP A 105 6.70 -8.81 23.24
N PRO A 106 7.55 -9.83 23.00
CA PRO A 106 7.49 -10.63 21.77
C PRO A 106 6.20 -11.41 21.57
N LYS A 107 5.31 -11.48 22.58
CA LYS A 107 4.00 -12.12 22.50
C LYS A 107 2.87 -11.12 22.28
N MET A 108 3.19 -9.83 22.12
CA MET A 108 2.18 -8.82 21.84
C MET A 108 1.37 -9.23 20.60
N PRO A 109 0.03 -9.15 20.66
CA PRO A 109 -0.78 -9.41 19.48
C PRO A 109 -0.51 -8.38 18.39
N GLU A 110 -0.43 -8.83 17.14
CA GLU A 110 -0.25 -7.96 15.96
C GLU A 110 -1.34 -6.88 15.84
N GLY A 111 -2.56 -7.17 16.32
CA GLY A 111 -3.67 -6.21 16.27
C GLY A 111 -4.07 -5.82 14.85
N MET A 112 -3.94 -6.75 13.90
CA MET A 112 -4.31 -6.58 12.50
C MET A 112 -5.73 -6.02 12.36
N GLY A 113 -5.89 -4.96 11.60
CA GLY A 113 -7.19 -4.37 11.32
C GLY A 113 -7.22 -3.58 10.01
N PRO A 114 -8.44 -3.37 9.47
CA PRO A 114 -8.61 -2.69 8.21
C PRO A 114 -8.48 -1.17 8.36
N HIS A 115 -7.72 -0.57 7.45
CA HIS A 115 -7.63 0.86 7.21
C HIS A 115 -8.11 1.13 5.79
N PRO A 116 -9.03 2.08 5.58
CA PRO A 116 -9.21 2.64 4.25
C PRO A 116 -7.88 3.26 3.78
N LEU A 117 -7.48 2.93 2.56
CA LEU A 117 -6.28 3.44 1.91
C LEU A 117 -6.69 4.06 0.58
N VAL A 118 -6.19 5.27 0.32
CA VAL A 118 -6.48 6.00 -0.91
C VAL A 118 -5.19 6.29 -1.66
N LEU A 119 -5.17 5.89 -2.93
CA LEU A 119 -4.17 6.31 -3.91
C LEU A 119 -4.76 7.43 -4.76
N PHE A 120 -4.09 8.59 -4.80
CA PHE A 120 -4.50 9.67 -5.68
C PHE A 120 -3.82 9.57 -7.04
N HIS A 121 -4.64 9.51 -8.08
CA HIS A 121 -4.25 9.67 -9.48
C HIS A 121 -4.41 11.13 -9.93
N PRO A 122 -3.71 11.56 -11.00
CA PRO A 122 -4.03 12.82 -11.64
C PRO A 122 -5.44 12.74 -12.24
N GLY A 123 -6.29 13.70 -11.89
CA GLY A 123 -7.60 13.88 -12.52
C GLY A 123 -7.49 14.62 -13.87
N PRO A 124 -8.60 14.76 -14.60
CA PRO A 124 -8.63 15.45 -15.90
C PRO A 124 -8.15 16.91 -15.85
N ASN A 125 -8.23 17.56 -14.69
CA ASN A 125 -7.81 18.95 -14.49
C ASN A 125 -6.47 19.05 -13.74
N TRP A 126 -5.72 17.96 -13.61
CA TRP A 126 -4.40 17.96 -12.98
C TRP A 126 -3.43 18.89 -13.70
N LYS A 127 -2.66 19.65 -12.92
CA LYS A 127 -1.56 20.49 -13.41
C LYS A 127 -0.33 20.31 -12.51
N PRO A 128 0.87 20.13 -13.07
CA PRO A 128 2.10 20.13 -12.28
C PRO A 128 2.21 21.40 -11.42
N GLY A 129 2.74 21.28 -10.20
CA GLY A 129 2.91 22.40 -9.28
C GLY A 129 1.65 22.82 -8.51
N THR A 130 0.52 22.13 -8.67
CA THR A 130 -0.66 22.34 -7.82
C THR A 130 -0.38 22.00 -6.35
N THR A 131 -1.01 22.75 -5.45
CA THR A 131 -1.00 22.50 -3.99
C THR A 131 -2.06 21.50 -3.54
N ALA A 132 -2.90 21.01 -4.47
CA ALA A 132 -4.07 20.19 -4.18
C ALA A 132 -3.79 18.95 -3.30
N VAL A 133 -2.65 18.26 -3.51
CA VAL A 133 -2.25 17.11 -2.68
C VAL A 133 -1.98 17.55 -1.23
N ALA A 134 -1.16 18.58 -1.05
CA ALA A 134 -0.79 19.09 0.27
C ALA A 134 -2.02 19.61 1.03
N GLU A 135 -2.86 20.40 0.37
CA GLU A 135 -4.11 20.93 0.95
C GLU A 135 -5.07 19.80 1.38
N SER A 136 -5.22 18.77 0.55
CA SER A 136 -6.07 17.61 0.87
C SER A 136 -5.56 16.83 2.08
N ILE A 137 -4.24 16.57 2.14
CA ILE A 137 -3.61 15.89 3.28
C ILE A 137 -3.77 16.74 4.55
N ILE A 138 -3.52 18.05 4.48
CA ILE A 138 -3.65 18.96 5.63
C ILE A 138 -5.09 18.97 6.14
N ALA A 139 -6.08 19.07 5.26
CA ALA A 139 -7.49 19.10 5.64
C ALA A 139 -7.91 17.80 6.36
N LEU A 140 -7.59 16.64 5.77
CA LEU A 140 -7.95 15.33 6.34
C LEU A 140 -7.20 15.04 7.65
N ARG A 141 -5.91 15.42 7.73
CA ARG A 141 -5.12 15.27 8.94
C ARG A 141 -5.64 16.16 10.07
N SER A 142 -5.96 17.42 9.77
CA SER A 142 -6.50 18.36 10.76
C SER A 142 -7.87 17.92 11.28
N ALA A 143 -8.63 17.19 10.46
CA ALA A 143 -9.87 16.55 10.86
C ALA A 143 -9.68 15.23 11.64
N GLY A 144 -8.44 14.81 11.92
CA GLY A 144 -8.13 13.58 12.65
C GLY A 144 -8.44 12.29 11.89
N LYS A 145 -8.56 12.35 10.56
CA LYS A 145 -9.00 11.19 9.74
C LYS A 145 -7.86 10.27 9.30
N LEU A 146 -6.61 10.72 9.37
CA LEU A 146 -5.44 10.00 8.81
C LEU A 146 -4.54 9.46 9.92
N VAL A 147 -3.98 8.27 9.70
CA VAL A 147 -2.89 7.70 10.52
C VAL A 147 -1.52 7.88 9.84
N ALA A 148 -1.51 8.01 8.51
CA ALA A 148 -0.33 8.36 7.73
C ALA A 148 -0.76 8.88 6.36
N ALA A 149 -0.02 9.85 5.81
CA ALA A 149 -0.19 10.28 4.43
C ALA A 149 1.06 11.00 3.93
N GLY A 150 1.23 11.02 2.62
CA GLY A 150 2.32 11.75 2.00
C GLY A 150 2.21 11.77 0.48
N PRO A 151 2.83 12.75 -0.19
CA PRO A 151 2.95 12.73 -1.64
C PRO A 151 3.87 11.58 -2.09
N LEU A 152 3.62 11.06 -3.29
CA LEU A 152 4.59 10.24 -4.01
C LEU A 152 5.56 11.16 -4.76
N ASP A 153 6.68 10.63 -5.20
CA ASP A 153 7.66 11.38 -5.98
C ASP A 153 7.04 12.06 -7.22
N ALA A 154 7.56 13.23 -7.59
CA ALA A 154 6.95 14.07 -8.63
C ALA A 154 6.83 13.39 -10.01
N GLY A 155 7.73 12.47 -10.32
CA GLY A 155 7.73 11.68 -11.56
C GLY A 155 6.83 10.44 -11.52
N ASP A 156 6.26 10.10 -10.36
CA ASP A 156 5.40 8.95 -10.17
C ASP A 156 4.04 9.13 -10.89
N PRO A 157 3.44 8.09 -11.48
CA PRO A 157 2.08 8.19 -12.02
C PRO A 157 1.04 8.53 -10.94
N LEU A 158 1.23 8.05 -9.72
CA LEU A 158 0.43 8.40 -8.54
C LEU A 158 0.89 9.73 -7.94
N LYS A 159 0.05 10.33 -7.10
CA LYS A 159 0.26 11.68 -6.54
C LYS A 159 0.34 11.68 -5.03
N ALA A 160 -0.43 10.84 -4.36
CA ALA A 160 -0.32 10.65 -2.92
C ALA A 160 -0.84 9.28 -2.51
N LEU A 161 -0.36 8.82 -1.35
CA LEU A 161 -0.89 7.69 -0.61
C LEU A 161 -1.36 8.20 0.75
N LEU A 162 -2.61 7.89 1.07
CA LEU A 162 -3.27 8.25 2.33
C LEU A 162 -3.75 6.97 3.02
N ILE A 163 -3.50 6.85 4.32
CA ILE A 163 -3.99 5.77 5.16
C ILE A 163 -4.86 6.40 6.24
N PHE A 164 -6.12 6.01 6.27
CA PHE A 164 -7.10 6.55 7.21
C PHE A 164 -7.03 5.84 8.56
N GLN A 165 -7.61 6.48 9.57
CA GLN A 165 -8.02 5.80 10.80
C GLN A 165 -8.89 4.58 10.47
N ARG A 166 -9.01 3.65 11.40
CA ARG A 166 -9.89 2.47 11.24
C ARG A 166 -11.35 2.90 11.31
N ILE A 167 -11.87 3.41 10.18
CA ILE A 167 -13.23 3.92 10.01
C ILE A 167 -13.95 3.12 8.92
N PRO A 168 -15.30 3.14 8.90
CA PRO A 168 -16.06 2.58 7.79
C PRO A 168 -15.66 3.18 6.45
N ALA A 169 -15.60 2.37 5.40
CA ALA A 169 -15.24 2.82 4.05
C ALA A 169 -16.13 3.97 3.55
N ALA A 170 -17.42 3.95 3.88
CA ALA A 170 -18.35 5.02 3.51
C ALA A 170 -17.97 6.39 4.11
N ASP A 171 -17.39 6.41 5.31
CA ASP A 171 -16.97 7.65 5.98
C ASP A 171 -15.68 8.21 5.35
N GLU A 172 -14.78 7.32 4.91
CA GLU A 172 -13.62 7.70 4.09
C GLU A 172 -14.08 8.28 2.75
N ILE A 173 -14.92 7.54 2.01
CA ILE A 173 -15.38 7.92 0.66
C ILE A 173 -16.04 9.29 0.72
N GLY A 174 -16.97 9.51 1.66
CA GLY A 174 -17.61 10.81 1.84
C GLY A 174 -16.62 11.92 2.19
N ALA A 175 -15.55 11.63 2.95
CA ALA A 175 -14.52 12.62 3.24
C ALA A 175 -13.71 13.00 1.99
N ILE A 176 -13.38 12.03 1.16
CA ILE A 176 -12.61 12.20 -0.07
C ILE A 176 -13.43 12.94 -1.12
N GLU A 177 -14.70 12.57 -1.31
CA GLU A 177 -15.62 13.21 -2.27
C GLU A 177 -15.86 14.70 -1.94
N GLU A 178 -15.76 15.07 -0.66
CA GLU A 178 -15.89 16.46 -0.21
C GLU A 178 -14.64 17.32 -0.45
N LEU A 179 -13.50 16.72 -0.79
CA LEU A 179 -12.27 17.47 -1.06
C LEU A 179 -12.44 18.39 -2.27
N PRO A 180 -12.07 19.69 -2.17
CA PRO A 180 -12.12 20.62 -3.30
C PRO A 180 -11.37 20.09 -4.53
N ALA A 181 -10.21 19.44 -4.32
CA ALA A 181 -9.41 18.87 -5.39
C ALA A 181 -10.10 17.71 -6.13
N VAL A 182 -10.90 16.91 -5.43
CA VAL A 182 -11.65 15.79 -6.02
C VAL A 182 -12.87 16.34 -6.77
N LYS A 183 -13.63 17.24 -6.15
CA LYS A 183 -14.78 17.93 -6.80
C LYS A 183 -14.38 18.70 -8.06
N ALA A 184 -13.20 19.33 -8.04
CA ALA A 184 -12.66 20.06 -9.18
C ALA A 184 -12.03 19.14 -10.25
N GLY A 185 -11.99 17.82 -10.04
CA GLY A 185 -11.38 16.87 -10.97
C GLY A 185 -9.86 17.02 -11.09
N ILE A 186 -9.20 17.59 -10.08
CA ILE A 186 -7.73 17.73 -10.03
C ILE A 186 -7.11 16.41 -9.56
N LEU A 187 -7.72 15.78 -8.55
CA LEU A 187 -7.32 14.48 -8.02
C LEU A 187 -8.42 13.46 -8.31
N LYS A 188 -8.03 12.26 -8.73
CA LYS A 188 -8.92 11.12 -8.87
C LYS A 188 -8.55 10.08 -7.80
N PRO A 189 -9.42 9.77 -6.83
CA PRO A 189 -9.13 8.76 -5.83
C PRO A 189 -9.29 7.34 -6.39
N GLU A 190 -8.45 6.43 -5.92
CA GLU A 190 -8.63 4.98 -5.97
C GLU A 190 -8.64 4.47 -4.53
N HIS A 191 -9.70 3.75 -4.15
CA HIS A 191 -10.00 3.36 -2.78
C HIS A 191 -9.72 1.87 -2.58
N HIS A 192 -9.08 1.53 -1.46
CA HIS A 192 -8.74 0.17 -1.07
C HIS A 192 -9.01 -0.06 0.41
N ILE A 193 -9.20 -1.31 0.81
CA ILE A 193 -9.13 -1.71 2.22
C ILE A 193 -7.80 -2.40 2.49
N PHE A 194 -6.93 -1.73 3.25
CA PHE A 194 -5.61 -2.21 3.61
C PHE A 194 -5.57 -2.75 5.04
N TRP A 195 -5.14 -4.00 5.21
CA TRP A 195 -4.93 -4.60 6.52
C TRP A 195 -3.51 -4.34 7.04
N SER A 196 -3.39 -3.82 8.25
CA SER A 196 -2.08 -3.59 8.90
C SER A 196 -2.15 -3.81 10.41
N SER A 197 -1.00 -4.13 11.01
CA SER A 197 -0.82 -4.29 12.45
C SER A 197 -1.12 -3.00 13.20
N ALA A 198 -1.52 -3.12 14.47
CA ALA A 198 -1.70 -1.97 15.35
C ALA A 198 -0.36 -1.27 15.62
N HIS A 199 -0.40 0.03 15.96
CA HIS A 199 0.78 0.81 16.35
C HIS A 199 1.87 1.02 15.28
N VAL A 200 1.58 0.67 14.02
CA VAL A 200 2.50 0.89 12.90
C VAL A 200 2.57 2.36 12.49
N PHE A 201 1.44 3.06 12.49
CA PHE A 201 1.35 4.41 11.94
C PHE A 201 1.43 5.49 13.04
N PRO A 202 2.10 6.63 12.77
CA PRO A 202 2.47 7.59 13.83
C PRO A 202 1.44 8.68 14.13
N TRP A 203 0.32 8.79 13.39
CA TRP A 203 -0.72 9.81 13.63
C TRP A 203 -1.99 9.25 14.26
#